data_AF-A0A7X7SCU8-F1
#
_entry.id   AF-A0A7X7SCU8-F1
#
_cell.length_a   1.000
_cell.length_b   1.000
_cell.length_c   1.000
_cell.angle_alpha   90.00
_cell.angle_beta   90.00
_cell.angle_gamma   90.00
#
_symmetry.space_group_name_H-M   'P 1'
#
loop_
_entity.id
_entity.type
_entity.pdbx_description
1 polymer ?
#
loop_
_entity_poly.entity_id
_entity_poly.type
_entity_poly.pdbx_seq_one_letter_code
_entity_poly.pdbx_strand_id
1 'polypeptide(L)'
;MDLTAHEIEFRRQRLAHLETLKAAGHRPYGRAFERTGSLAELRAGFAEGRPVRAAGRVTAVREMGKSTFAHLQDGTDKFQIYVQKNALGDDSFAAFKAVDLGDFLGVEGELFTTRTGEPS
;
A
#
# COMPACT_ATOMS: atom_id res chain seq x y z
N MET A 1 5.00 -31.18 4.30
CA MET A 1 4.65 -30.41 5.51
C MET A 1 3.20 -30.04 5.36
N ASP A 2 2.34 -30.54 6.24
CA ASP A 2 0.93 -30.16 6.26
C ASP A 2 0.81 -28.77 6.89
N LEU A 3 -0.05 -27.92 6.30
CA LEU A 3 -0.34 -26.60 6.84
C LEU A 3 -1.11 -26.74 8.15
N THR A 4 -0.74 -25.95 9.13
CA THR A 4 -1.49 -25.81 10.38
C THR A 4 -2.88 -25.20 10.13
N ALA A 5 -3.82 -25.41 11.06
CA ALA A 5 -5.15 -24.80 10.97
C ALA A 5 -5.09 -23.26 10.87
N HIS A 6 -4.11 -22.65 11.55
CA HIS A 6 -3.90 -21.21 11.50
C HIS A 6 -3.43 -20.73 10.11
N GLU A 7 -2.48 -21.44 9.49
CA GLU A 7 -2.02 -21.12 8.14
C GLU A 7 -3.11 -21.31 7.09
N ILE A 8 -3.97 -22.32 7.27
CA ILE A 8 -5.14 -22.54 6.41
C ILE A 8 -6.11 -21.36 6.50
N GLU A 9 -6.40 -20.90 7.72
CA GLU A 9 -7.32 -19.78 7.92
C GLU A 9 -6.75 -18.47 7.35
N PHE A 10 -5.48 -18.18 7.63
CA PHE A 10 -4.80 -17.02 7.05
C PHE A 10 -4.82 -17.07 5.51
N ARG A 11 -4.55 -18.24 4.92
CA ARG A 11 -4.63 -18.44 3.47
C ARG A 11 -6.04 -18.19 2.93
N ARG A 12 -7.09 -18.65 3.61
CA ARG A 12 -8.49 -18.39 3.22
C ARG A 12 -8.80 -16.90 3.25
N GLN A 13 -8.39 -16.19 4.28
CA GLN A 13 -8.57 -14.74 4.37
C GLN A 13 -7.90 -14.02 3.19
N ARG A 14 -6.64 -14.34 2.89
CA ARG A 14 -5.94 -13.74 1.73
C ARG A 14 -6.64 -14.03 0.40
N LEU A 15 -7.19 -15.23 0.24
CA LEU A 15 -7.96 -15.58 -0.96
C LEU A 15 -9.29 -14.79 -1.02
N ALA A 16 -9.97 -14.58 0.09
CA ALA A 16 -11.18 -13.75 0.13
C ALA A 16 -10.87 -12.28 -0.22
N HIS A 17 -9.79 -11.72 0.34
CA HIS A 17 -9.31 -10.38 0.01
C HIS A 17 -8.94 -10.23 -1.47
N LEU A 18 -8.27 -11.24 -2.04
CA LEU A 18 -7.98 -11.30 -3.47
C LEU A 18 -9.25 -11.23 -4.33
N GLU A 19 -10.31 -11.95 -3.96
CA GLU A 19 -11.59 -11.89 -4.69
C GLU A 19 -12.27 -10.53 -4.54
N THR A 20 -12.19 -9.89 -3.37
CA THR A 20 -12.67 -8.51 -3.17
C THR A 20 -11.95 -7.53 -4.11
N LEU A 21 -10.62 -7.62 -4.21
CA LEU A 21 -9.83 -6.76 -5.10
C LEU A 21 -10.21 -6.98 -6.58
N LYS A 22 -10.41 -8.24 -6.99
CA LYS A 22 -10.87 -8.58 -8.35
C LYS A 22 -12.25 -8.00 -8.64
N ALA A 23 -13.19 -8.12 -7.70
CA ALA A 23 -14.55 -7.61 -7.85
C ALA A 23 -14.57 -6.07 -7.95
N ALA A 24 -13.65 -5.40 -7.27
CA ALA A 24 -13.41 -3.95 -7.41
C ALA A 24 -12.67 -3.55 -8.70
N GLY A 25 -12.38 -4.52 -9.60
CA GLY A 25 -11.73 -4.26 -10.89
C GLY A 25 -10.19 -4.25 -10.84
N HIS A 26 -9.58 -4.51 -9.69
CA HIS A 26 -8.14 -4.59 -9.55
C HIS A 26 -7.63 -5.96 -10.00
N ARG A 27 -6.82 -5.98 -11.06
CA ARG A 27 -6.19 -7.23 -11.55
C ARG A 27 -5.05 -7.64 -10.60
N PRO A 28 -5.14 -8.81 -9.95
CA PRO A 28 -4.02 -9.33 -9.20
C PRO A 28 -2.90 -9.75 -10.14
N TYR A 29 -1.65 -9.68 -9.67
CA TYR A 29 -0.47 -9.88 -10.51
C TYR A 29 -0.51 -8.95 -11.73
N GLY A 30 -0.58 -7.65 -11.46
CA GLY A 30 -0.74 -6.59 -12.45
C GLY A 30 0.41 -6.49 -13.46
N ARG A 31 0.53 -5.34 -14.11
CA ARG A 31 1.60 -5.06 -15.07
C ARG A 31 2.74 -4.31 -14.41
N ALA A 32 3.82 -4.09 -15.16
CA ALA A 32 4.86 -3.15 -14.76
C ALA A 32 4.23 -1.80 -14.36
N PHE A 33 4.63 -1.29 -13.21
CA PHE A 33 4.21 0.01 -12.70
C PHE A 33 5.40 0.96 -12.81
N GLU A 34 5.25 2.01 -13.61
CA GLU A 34 6.27 3.04 -13.72
C GLU A 34 6.38 3.84 -12.42
N ARG A 35 7.61 3.95 -11.91
CA ARG A 35 7.93 4.66 -10.67
C ARG A 35 8.70 5.92 -11.00
N THR A 36 8.49 6.97 -10.22
CA THR A 36 9.30 8.20 -10.27
C THR A 36 10.74 7.93 -9.82
N GLY A 37 10.94 6.96 -8.94
CA GLY A 37 12.24 6.52 -8.43
C GLY A 37 12.07 5.34 -7.45
N SER A 38 13.20 4.83 -6.96
CA SER A 38 13.23 3.97 -5.77
C SER A 38 12.82 4.73 -4.51
N LEU A 39 12.41 4.02 -3.46
CA LEU A 39 12.01 4.66 -2.22
C LEU A 39 13.16 5.46 -1.57
N ALA A 40 14.41 4.97 -1.69
CA ALA A 40 15.59 5.70 -1.24
C ALA A 40 15.81 7.01 -2.01
N GLU A 41 15.61 7.01 -3.34
CA GLU A 41 15.73 8.22 -4.16
C GLU A 41 14.61 9.22 -3.85
N LEU A 42 13.39 8.75 -3.60
CA LEU A 42 12.29 9.61 -3.18
C LEU A 42 12.57 10.26 -1.81
N ARG A 43 13.18 9.53 -0.88
CA ARG A 43 13.61 10.08 0.42
C ARG A 43 14.72 11.12 0.25
N ALA A 44 15.75 10.80 -0.53
CA ALA A 44 16.89 11.69 -0.74
C ALA A 44 16.49 12.98 -1.48
N GLY A 45 15.56 12.87 -2.43
CA GLY A 45 15.00 13.98 -3.20
C GLY A 45 13.66 14.49 -2.69
N PHE A 46 13.38 14.35 -1.39
CA PHE A 46 12.12 14.75 -0.80
C PHE A 46 11.89 16.26 -0.98
N ALA A 47 10.71 16.61 -1.48
CA ALA A 47 10.25 17.98 -1.60
C ALA A 47 8.74 17.99 -1.35
N GLU A 48 8.29 18.81 -0.40
CA GLU A 48 6.88 18.92 -0.01
C GLU A 48 6.01 19.27 -1.24
N GLY A 49 4.89 18.56 -1.41
CA GLY A 49 3.96 18.73 -2.54
C GLY A 49 4.45 18.16 -3.87
N ARG A 50 5.62 17.51 -3.92
CA ARG A 50 6.12 16.91 -5.17
C ARG A 50 5.26 15.68 -5.56
N PRO A 51 4.68 15.63 -6.77
CA PRO A 51 3.95 14.46 -7.23
C PRO A 51 4.92 13.31 -7.53
N VAL A 52 4.58 12.12 -7.06
CA VAL A 52 5.41 10.92 -7.18
C VAL A 52 4.56 9.67 -7.42
N ARG A 53 5.17 8.70 -8.10
CA ARG A 53 4.68 7.33 -8.24
C ARG A 53 5.67 6.41 -7.56
N ALA A 54 5.21 5.66 -6.55
CA ALA A 54 6.04 4.77 -5.75
C ALA A 54 5.46 3.36 -5.77
N ALA A 55 6.29 2.34 -5.57
CA ALA A 55 5.80 0.97 -5.43
C ALA A 55 6.69 0.18 -4.49
N GLY A 56 6.10 -0.75 -3.75
CA GLY A 56 6.82 -1.60 -2.81
C GLY A 56 5.91 -2.63 -2.16
N ARG A 57 6.51 -3.48 -1.33
CA ARG A 57 5.81 -4.46 -0.51
C ARG A 57 5.23 -3.81 0.73
N VAL A 58 3.98 -4.09 1.03
CA VAL A 58 3.31 -3.64 2.26
C VAL A 58 3.87 -4.40 3.44
N THR A 59 4.45 -3.67 4.40
CA THR A 59 5.12 -4.26 5.58
C THR A 59 4.46 -3.88 6.90
N ALA A 60 3.64 -2.84 6.90
CA ALA A 60 2.80 -2.45 8.03
C ALA A 60 1.53 -1.76 7.52
N VAL A 61 0.42 -1.93 8.25
CA VAL A 61 -0.86 -1.26 8.00
C VAL A 61 -1.45 -0.85 9.35
N ARG A 62 -1.92 0.40 9.45
CA ARG A 62 -2.52 1.00 10.64
C ARG A 62 -3.77 1.76 10.24
N GLU A 63 -4.94 1.19 10.53
CA GLU A 63 -6.23 1.80 10.20
C GLU A 63 -6.66 2.83 11.26
N MET A 64 -7.20 3.95 10.79
CA MET A 64 -7.70 5.06 11.59
C MET A 64 -9.03 5.57 11.01
N GLY A 65 -10.07 4.72 11.07
CA GLY A 65 -11.42 5.03 10.62
C GLY A 65 -11.50 5.31 9.11
N LYS A 66 -11.47 6.59 8.72
CA LYS A 66 -11.53 7.05 7.32
C LYS A 66 -10.16 7.26 6.67
N SER A 67 -9.09 6.86 7.36
CA SER A 67 -7.73 6.93 6.84
C SER A 67 -6.92 5.72 7.27
N THR A 68 -5.86 5.44 6.53
CA THR A 68 -4.95 4.33 6.80
C THR A 68 -3.52 4.77 6.54
N PHE A 69 -2.63 4.49 7.48
CA PHE A 69 -1.19 4.56 7.25
C PHE A 69 -0.68 3.18 6.90
N ALA A 70 0.21 3.08 5.92
CA ALA A 70 0.92 1.85 5.61
C ALA A 70 2.40 2.12 5.31
N HIS A 71 3.23 1.09 5.38
CA HIS A 71 4.63 1.19 4.96
C HIS A 71 4.90 0.32 3.75
N LEU A 72 5.45 0.92 2.70
CA LEU A 72 5.97 0.23 1.52
C LEU A 72 7.49 0.02 1.66
N GLN A 73 7.98 -1.13 1.22
CA GLN A 73 9.41 -1.42 1.15
C GLN A 73 9.76 -1.99 -0.23
N ASP A 74 10.74 -1.40 -0.92
CA ASP A 74 11.15 -1.82 -2.27
C ASP A 74 12.54 -2.46 -2.32
N GLY A 75 13.14 -2.69 -1.15
CA GLY A 75 14.49 -3.21 -0.98
C GLY A 75 15.56 -2.12 -0.84
N THR A 76 15.29 -0.90 -1.31
CA THR A 76 16.20 0.25 -1.14
C THR A 76 15.90 1.04 0.14
N ASP A 77 14.62 1.15 0.49
CA ASP A 77 14.17 1.86 1.69
C ASP A 77 12.78 1.38 2.11
N LYS A 78 12.31 1.86 3.27
CA LYS A 78 10.93 1.77 3.74
C LYS A 78 10.32 3.17 3.77
N PHE A 79 9.14 3.35 3.18
CA PHE A 79 8.48 4.65 3.07
C PHE A 79 7.02 4.55 3.53
N GLN A 80 6.57 5.52 4.32
CA GLN A 80 5.17 5.56 4.77
C GLN A 80 4.27 6.08 3.66
N ILE A 81 3.06 5.56 3.55
CA ILE A 81 2.00 6.12 2.71
C ILE A 81 0.81 6.46 3.60
N TYR A 82 0.09 7.52 3.22
CA TYR A 82 -1.14 7.94 3.89
C TYR A 82 -2.31 7.92 2.92
N VAL A 83 -3.28 7.05 3.20
CA VAL A 83 -4.45 6.85 2.36
C VAL A 83 -5.68 7.41 3.08
N GLN A 84 -6.40 8.31 2.42
CA GLN A 84 -7.61 8.92 2.96
C GLN A 84 -8.81 8.60 2.07
N LYS A 85 -9.93 8.21 2.70
CA LYS A 85 -11.19 7.92 2.00
C LYS A 85 -11.65 9.08 1.12
N ASN A 86 -11.55 10.31 1.61
CA ASN A 86 -11.99 11.50 0.86
C ASN A 86 -11.14 11.78 -0.39
N ALA A 87 -9.86 11.36 -0.39
CA ALA A 87 -8.96 11.54 -1.53
C ALA A 87 -9.10 10.40 -2.55
N LEU A 88 -9.30 9.17 -2.07
CA LEU A 88 -9.33 7.97 -2.90
C LEU A 88 -10.74 7.61 -3.41
N GLY A 89 -11.79 8.08 -2.74
CA GLY A 89 -13.18 7.70 -2.98
C GLY A 89 -13.58 6.42 -2.24
N ASP A 90 -14.90 6.19 -2.13
CA ASP A 90 -15.46 5.10 -1.33
C ASP A 90 -15.05 3.71 -1.82
N ASP A 91 -15.14 3.47 -3.13
CA ASP A 91 -14.88 2.16 -3.72
C ASP A 91 -13.40 1.77 -3.63
N SER A 92 -12.51 2.68 -4.05
CA SER A 92 -11.06 2.45 -3.99
C SER A 92 -10.55 2.37 -2.55
N PHE A 93 -11.13 3.11 -1.62
CA PHE A 93 -10.78 3.00 -0.20
C PHE A 93 -11.25 1.67 0.40
N ALA A 94 -12.44 1.18 0.02
CA ALA A 94 -12.90 -0.14 0.40
C ALA A 94 -12.00 -1.24 -0.18
N ALA A 95 -11.57 -1.10 -1.44
CA ALA A 95 -10.62 -2.02 -2.06
C ALA A 95 -9.25 -2.01 -1.34
N PHE A 96 -8.75 -0.83 -0.96
CA PHE A 96 -7.49 -0.71 -0.21
C PHE A 96 -7.50 -1.48 1.12
N LYS A 97 -8.67 -1.60 1.79
CA LYS A 97 -8.81 -2.39 3.02
C LYS A 97 -8.64 -3.91 2.82
N ALA A 98 -8.71 -4.39 1.58
CA ALA A 98 -8.44 -5.77 1.23
C ALA A 98 -6.95 -6.00 0.87
N VAL A 99 -6.06 -5.02 1.09
CA VAL A 99 -4.61 -5.19 0.90
C VAL A 99 -3.98 -5.80 2.15
N ASP A 100 -3.28 -6.91 1.98
CA ASP A 100 -2.64 -7.64 3.07
C ASP A 100 -1.15 -7.31 3.22
N LEU A 101 -0.61 -7.61 4.41
CA LEU A 101 0.84 -7.62 4.62
C LEU A 101 1.52 -8.59 3.64
N GLY A 102 2.59 -8.11 3.01
CA GLY A 102 3.35 -8.84 2.00
C GLY A 102 2.85 -8.63 0.57
N ASP A 103 1.69 -8.01 0.35
CA ASP A 103 1.25 -7.64 -1.00
C ASP A 103 2.15 -6.54 -1.58
N PHE A 104 2.25 -6.50 -2.91
CA PHE A 104 2.92 -5.41 -3.62
C PHE A 104 1.91 -4.40 -4.10
N LEU A 105 2.16 -3.12 -3.83
CA LEU A 105 1.29 -2.01 -4.17
C LEU A 105 2.08 -0.96 -4.95
N GLY A 106 1.47 -0.41 -6.00
CA GLY A 106 1.88 0.85 -6.63
C GLY A 106 0.92 1.97 -6.21
N VAL A 107 1.47 3.13 -5.88
CA VAL A 107 0.73 4.31 -5.44
C VAL A 107 1.16 5.54 -6.24
N GLU A 108 0.23 6.48 -6.36
CA GLU A 108 0.44 7.80 -6.93
C GLU A 108 -0.12 8.82 -5.97
N GLY A 109 0.63 9.90 -5.73
CA GLY A 109 0.26 10.94 -4.78
C GLY A 109 1.34 12.01 -4.68
N GLU A 110 1.29 12.79 -3.61
CA GLU A 110 2.24 13.88 -3.35
C GLU A 110 3.01 13.61 -2.07
N LEU A 111 4.30 13.93 -2.08
CA LEU A 111 5.15 13.85 -0.89
C LEU A 111 4.73 14.90 0.13
N PHE A 112 4.63 14.50 1.39
CA PHE A 112 4.30 15.43 2.47
C PHE A 112 4.92 15.00 3.79
N THR A 113 4.99 15.94 4.73
CA THR A 113 5.47 15.65 6.08
C THR A 113 4.30 15.48 7.03
N THR A 114 4.20 14.33 7.70
CA THR A 114 3.15 14.13 8.71
C THR A 114 3.38 15.01 9.94
N ARG A 115 2.34 15.15 10.78
CA ARG A 115 2.43 15.93 12.03
C ARG A 115 3.52 15.44 12.99
N THR A 116 3.89 14.16 12.92
CA THR A 116 4.96 13.56 13.74
C THR A 116 6.35 13.73 13.12
N GLY A 117 6.46 14.41 11.98
CA GLY A 117 7.72 14.64 11.28
C GLY A 117 8.18 13.47 10.40
N GLU A 118 7.36 12.43 10.20
CA GLU A 118 7.69 11.32 9.30
C GLU A 118 7.35 11.71 7.84
N PRO A 119 8.32 11.67 6.89
CA PRO A 119 8.05 11.84 5.45
C PRO A 119 7.11 10.74 4.94
N SER A 120 6.10 11.10 4.15
CA SER A 120 5.05 10.21 3.64
C SER A 120 4.59 10.57 2.24
#